data_AF-A0A554VD55-F1
#
_entry.id   AF-A0A554VD55-F1
#
_cell.length_a   1.000
_cell.length_b   1.000
_cell.length_c   1.000
_cell.angle_alpha   90.00
_cell.angle_beta   90.00
_cell.angle_gamma   90.00
#
_symmetry.space_group_name_H-M   'P 1'
#
loop_
_entity.id
_entity.type
_entity.pdbx_description
1 polymer ?
#
loop_
_entity_poly.entity_id
_entity_poly.type
_entity_poly.pdbx_seq_one_letter_code
_entity_poly.pdbx_strand_id
1 'polypeptide(L)'
;MKKYIALLLLMFSINQGIAQGTGCWLGDLTHILNNSHTSAFKNFVTRSGGFTEFKTLRELAASRGLNDAELFEFSTDLAKVVDPIDFIRKINANPNLIDAWKITSSVRSFNDFSRAIDFGGSIIIRANKKLNILGRVGPRNGTIGTMQIRTELIRKGVSEDEITLLLQGIPRSNDWTELSVSAMNRRYWDEINQPHIDEIIANGGDIRFIHDPRLDIHKYNLVADMPDSPFKQKCIAEGISKIRTFTNMEYQYLVGKGYTLQENGLMIKL
;
A
#
# COMPACT_ATOMS: atom_id res chain seq x y z
N MET A 1 -5.91 17.12 27.35
CA MET A 1 -4.55 17.58 27.72
C MET A 1 -3.63 16.45 28.24
N LYS A 2 -4.02 15.64 29.23
CA LYS A 2 -3.14 14.58 29.80
C LYS A 2 -2.66 13.48 28.82
N LYS A 3 -3.43 13.16 27.76
CA LYS A 3 -3.06 12.15 26.75
C LYS A 3 -1.87 12.56 25.85
N TYR A 4 -1.65 13.87 25.66
CA TYR A 4 -0.55 14.37 24.83
C TYR A 4 0.74 14.57 25.63
N ILE A 5 0.66 14.72 26.95
CA ILE A 5 1.83 14.93 27.82
C ILE A 5 2.69 13.67 27.91
N ALA A 6 2.09 12.48 27.95
CA ALA A 6 2.84 11.21 27.94
C ALA A 6 3.55 10.97 26.59
N LEU A 7 2.90 11.32 25.47
CA LEU A 7 3.48 11.22 24.14
C LEU A 7 4.61 12.25 23.94
N LEU A 8 4.41 13.49 24.42
CA LEU A 8 5.44 14.54 24.43
C LEU A 8 6.64 14.15 25.31
N LEU A 9 6.42 13.57 26.50
CA LEU A 9 7.51 13.13 27.38
C LEU A 9 8.29 11.95 26.78
N LEU A 10 7.62 11.02 26.09
CA LEU A 10 8.26 9.97 25.28
C LEU A 10 9.08 10.60 24.13
N MET A 11 8.53 11.56 23.39
CA MET A 11 9.25 12.23 22.30
C MET A 11 10.46 13.04 22.80
N PHE A 12 10.38 13.68 23.97
CA PHE A 12 11.50 14.42 24.56
C PHE A 12 12.60 13.52 25.11
N SER A 13 12.27 12.33 25.62
CA SER A 13 13.27 11.34 26.06
C SER A 13 13.90 10.57 24.90
N ILE A 14 13.22 10.47 23.75
CA ILE A 14 13.76 9.91 22.49
C ILE A 14 14.76 10.87 21.82
N ASN A 15 14.59 12.18 21.98
CA ASN A 15 15.41 13.19 21.29
C ASN A 15 16.85 13.34 21.82
N GLN A 16 17.21 12.68 22.92
CA GLN A 16 18.58 12.71 23.45
C GLN A 16 19.48 11.56 22.98
N GLY A 17 19.00 10.68 22.08
CA GLY A 17 19.75 9.45 21.75
C GLY A 17 19.74 8.96 20.29
N ILE A 18 19.17 9.66 19.31
CA ILE A 18 19.08 9.11 17.94
C ILE A 18 19.61 10.11 16.91
N ALA A 19 20.94 10.14 16.80
CA ALA A 19 21.58 10.52 15.56
C ALA A 19 21.76 9.26 14.70
N GLN A 20 21.15 9.31 13.51
CA GLN A 20 21.46 8.52 12.30
C GLN A 20 21.06 7.04 12.26
N GLY A 21 20.27 6.73 11.21
CA GLY A 21 20.19 5.39 10.61
C GLY A 21 18.81 4.73 10.72
N THR A 22 18.18 4.49 9.57
CA THR A 22 16.91 3.75 9.33
C THR A 22 15.62 4.52 9.63
N GLY A 23 14.63 4.33 8.75
CA GLY A 23 13.50 5.23 8.45
C GLY A 23 12.53 5.53 9.60
N CYS A 24 11.39 6.15 9.26
CA CYS A 24 10.39 6.81 10.11
C CYS A 24 9.70 5.92 11.19
N TRP A 25 10.46 5.19 12.00
CA TRP A 25 9.97 4.24 13.00
C TRP A 25 9.16 4.90 14.13
N LEU A 26 9.43 6.19 14.40
CA LEU A 26 8.64 7.03 15.30
C LEU A 26 7.21 7.25 14.79
N GLY A 27 7.04 7.36 13.46
CA GLY A 27 5.75 7.41 12.79
C GLY A 27 5.00 6.08 12.95
N ASP A 28 5.68 4.98 12.71
CA ASP A 28 5.14 3.62 12.91
C ASP A 28 4.69 3.42 14.36
N LEU A 29 5.54 3.78 15.35
CA LEU A 29 5.22 3.58 16.76
C LEU A 29 3.99 4.39 17.17
N THR A 30 3.88 5.64 16.70
CA THR A 30 2.70 6.48 16.98
C THR A 30 1.45 5.85 16.39
N HIS A 31 1.52 5.35 15.16
CA HIS A 31 0.42 4.65 14.50
C HIS A 31 0.03 3.36 15.25
N ILE A 32 1.01 2.53 15.62
CA ILE A 32 0.81 1.28 16.37
C ILE A 32 0.17 1.58 17.74
N LEU A 33 0.65 2.58 18.47
CA LEU A 33 0.07 2.96 19.75
C LEU A 33 -1.37 3.48 19.59
N ASN A 34 -1.66 4.25 18.54
CA ASN A 34 -3.02 4.73 18.32
C ASN A 34 -3.99 3.57 17.98
N ASN A 35 -3.50 2.56 17.26
CA ASN A 35 -4.28 1.40 16.83
C ASN A 35 -4.18 0.17 17.74
N SER A 36 -3.35 0.20 18.79
CA SER A 36 -3.32 -0.88 19.78
C SER A 36 -4.62 -0.81 20.59
N HIS A 37 -5.57 -1.69 20.24
CA HIS A 37 -6.86 -1.80 20.92
C HIS A 37 -6.73 -2.29 22.38
N THR A 38 -5.51 -2.63 22.83
CA THR A 38 -5.22 -3.10 24.19
C THR A 38 -4.51 -2.01 25.00
N SER A 39 -4.94 -1.84 26.25
CA SER A 39 -4.21 -1.04 27.25
C SER A 39 -2.87 -1.68 27.63
N ALA A 40 -2.77 -3.01 27.46
CA ALA A 40 -1.62 -3.82 27.83
C ALA A 40 -0.34 -3.37 27.10
N PHE A 41 -0.41 -3.21 25.77
CA PHE A 41 0.75 -2.77 25.00
C PHE A 41 1.18 -1.33 25.32
N LYS A 42 0.20 -0.42 25.47
CA LYS A 42 0.49 0.97 25.89
C LYS A 42 1.19 1.02 27.24
N ASN A 43 0.68 0.28 28.22
CA ASN A 43 1.27 0.18 29.55
C ASN A 43 2.67 -0.45 29.50
N PHE A 44 2.85 -1.46 28.64
CA PHE A 44 4.14 -2.08 28.41
C PHE A 44 5.16 -1.07 27.86
N VAL A 45 4.88 -0.38 26.75
CA VAL A 45 5.85 0.54 26.13
C VAL A 45 6.15 1.75 27.02
N THR A 46 5.19 2.19 27.84
CA THR A 46 5.34 3.35 28.73
C THR A 46 5.98 3.04 30.09
N ARG A 47 6.17 1.76 30.45
CA ARG A 47 6.87 1.39 31.70
C ARG A 47 8.37 1.63 31.58
N SER A 48 9.05 1.76 32.73
CA SER A 48 10.52 1.83 32.77
C SER A 48 11.13 0.64 32.02
N GLY A 49 11.96 0.91 31.02
CA GLY A 49 12.64 -0.09 30.18
C GLY A 49 11.79 -0.74 29.08
N GLY A 50 10.46 -0.61 29.09
CA GLY A 50 9.59 -1.30 28.14
C GLY A 50 9.79 -0.87 26.68
N PHE A 51 10.02 0.42 26.44
CA PHE A 51 10.39 0.92 25.12
C PHE A 51 11.71 0.34 24.62
N THR A 52 12.72 0.24 25.49
CA THR A 52 14.03 -0.36 25.14
C THR A 52 13.86 -1.83 24.78
N GLU A 53 13.09 -2.59 25.58
CA GLU A 53 12.78 -3.99 25.29
C GLU A 53 12.04 -4.15 23.95
N PHE A 54 11.07 -3.29 23.66
CA PHE A 54 10.37 -3.28 22.36
C PHE A 54 11.34 -2.99 21.21
N LYS A 55 12.21 -1.98 21.37
CA LYS A 55 13.20 -1.61 20.36
C LYS A 55 14.16 -2.76 20.08
N THR A 56 14.68 -3.39 21.12
CA THR A 56 15.58 -4.55 21.01
C THR A 56 14.89 -5.73 20.33
N LEU A 57 13.61 -5.99 20.62
CA LEU A 57 12.84 -7.01 19.92
C LEU A 57 12.67 -6.68 18.43
N ARG A 58 12.42 -5.41 18.06
CA ARG A 58 12.32 -4.97 16.66
C ARG A 58 13.66 -5.06 15.93
N GLU A 59 14.76 -4.69 16.58
CA GLU A 59 16.13 -4.83 16.06
C GLU A 59 16.49 -6.32 15.86
N LEU A 60 16.12 -7.18 16.81
CA LEU A 60 16.25 -8.63 16.66
C LEU A 60 15.46 -9.13 15.46
N ALA A 61 14.19 -8.73 15.31
CA ALA A 61 13.38 -9.14 14.18
C ALA A 61 13.96 -8.66 12.82
N ALA A 62 14.53 -7.45 12.78
CA ALA A 62 15.22 -6.93 11.59
C ALA A 62 16.45 -7.77 11.25
N SER A 63 17.24 -8.16 12.26
CA SER A 63 18.41 -9.04 12.10
C SER A 63 18.05 -10.44 11.58
N ARG A 64 16.80 -10.86 11.77
CA ARG A 64 16.24 -12.11 11.24
C ARG A 64 15.67 -11.95 9.82
N GLY A 65 15.92 -10.81 9.18
CA GLY A 65 15.54 -10.57 7.79
C GLY A 65 14.08 -10.18 7.61
N LEU A 66 13.45 -9.57 8.63
CA LEU A 66 12.18 -8.86 8.42
C LEU A 66 12.47 -7.50 7.77
N ASN A 67 11.80 -7.20 6.67
CA ASN A 67 11.81 -5.87 6.05
C ASN A 67 10.93 -4.87 6.83
N ASP A 68 10.98 -3.58 6.48
CA ASP A 68 10.26 -2.52 7.20
C ASP A 68 8.76 -2.78 7.39
N ALA A 69 8.10 -3.39 6.41
CA ALA A 69 6.68 -3.70 6.52
C ALA A 69 6.39 -4.95 7.36
N GLU A 70 7.24 -5.98 7.24
CA GLU A 70 7.16 -7.14 8.13
C GLU A 70 7.41 -6.71 9.58
N LEU A 71 8.34 -5.77 9.81
CA LEU A 71 8.59 -5.19 11.14
C LEU A 71 7.39 -4.40 11.66
N PHE A 72 6.72 -3.64 10.80
CA PHE A 72 5.50 -2.92 11.16
C PHE A 72 4.38 -3.88 11.57
N GLU A 73 4.17 -4.96 10.83
CA GLU A 73 3.15 -5.98 11.15
C GLU A 73 3.51 -6.76 12.40
N PHE A 74 4.76 -7.21 12.53
CA PHE A 74 5.25 -7.87 13.73
C PHE A 74 5.00 -7.03 14.98
N SER A 75 5.28 -5.72 14.88
CA SER A 75 5.02 -4.76 15.95
C SER A 75 3.52 -4.55 16.22
N THR A 76 2.71 -4.57 15.18
CA THR A 76 1.25 -4.42 15.27
C THR A 76 0.60 -5.65 15.91
N ASP A 77 1.08 -6.85 15.58
CA ASP A 77 0.61 -8.09 16.19
C ASP A 77 1.05 -8.19 17.64
N LEU A 78 2.29 -7.81 17.96
CA LEU A 78 2.74 -7.66 19.34
C LEU A 78 1.83 -6.72 20.14
N ALA A 79 1.38 -5.62 19.53
CA ALA A 79 0.50 -4.66 20.17
C ALA A 79 -0.91 -5.20 20.49
N LYS A 80 -1.30 -6.32 19.87
CA LYS A 80 -2.55 -7.03 20.15
C LYS A 80 -2.37 -8.14 21.20
N VAL A 81 -1.14 -8.51 21.54
CA VAL A 81 -0.89 -9.57 22.54
C VAL A 81 -1.36 -9.12 23.92
N VAL A 82 -2.07 -10.02 24.60
CA VAL A 82 -2.63 -9.78 25.94
C VAL A 82 -1.54 -9.53 26.98
N ASP A 83 -0.42 -10.26 26.88
CA ASP A 83 0.76 -10.12 27.74
C ASP A 83 2.04 -9.93 26.89
N PRO A 84 2.41 -8.67 26.58
CA PRO A 84 3.62 -8.36 25.82
C PRO A 84 4.91 -8.82 26.51
N ILE A 85 4.94 -8.87 27.85
CA ILE A 85 6.14 -9.24 28.62
C ILE A 85 6.39 -10.74 28.48
N ASP A 86 5.35 -11.56 28.66
CA ASP A 86 5.45 -13.00 28.45
C ASP A 86 5.85 -13.34 27.01
N PHE A 87 5.30 -12.63 26.04
CA PHE A 87 5.66 -12.80 24.63
C PHE A 87 7.14 -12.51 24.37
N ILE A 88 7.65 -11.36 24.82
CA ILE A 88 9.08 -11.00 24.68
C ILE A 88 9.96 -12.06 25.36
N ARG A 89 9.59 -12.52 26.55
CA ARG A 89 10.32 -13.56 27.26
C ARG A 89 10.37 -14.86 26.45
N LYS A 90 9.28 -15.25 25.79
CA LYS A 90 9.23 -16.41 24.89
C LYS A 90 10.12 -16.22 23.67
N ILE A 91 10.11 -15.04 23.04
CA ILE A 91 11.01 -14.74 21.91
C ILE A 91 12.47 -14.79 22.35
N ASN A 92 12.82 -14.20 23.49
CA ASN A 92 14.19 -14.24 24.01
C ASN A 92 14.66 -15.67 24.32
N ALA A 93 13.75 -16.52 24.83
CA ALA A 93 14.03 -17.93 25.09
C ALA A 93 14.12 -18.77 23.80
N ASN A 94 13.41 -18.35 22.74
CA ASN A 94 13.43 -19.02 21.45
C ASN A 94 13.29 -18.00 20.29
N PRO A 95 14.41 -17.44 19.81
CA PRO A 95 14.39 -16.47 18.70
C PRO A 95 13.85 -17.03 17.38
N ASN A 96 13.76 -18.36 17.22
CA ASN A 96 13.12 -18.99 16.06
C ASN A 96 11.61 -18.76 16.02
N LEU A 97 11.01 -18.30 17.12
CA LEU A 97 9.62 -17.86 17.11
C LEU A 97 9.40 -16.64 16.20
N ILE A 98 10.43 -15.86 15.88
CA ILE A 98 10.34 -14.80 14.87
C ILE A 98 10.29 -15.40 13.46
N ASP A 99 11.06 -16.45 13.17
CA ASP A 99 10.97 -17.17 11.89
C ASP A 99 9.63 -17.90 11.77
N ALA A 100 9.17 -18.52 12.85
CA ALA A 100 7.85 -19.14 12.92
C ALA A 100 6.76 -18.08 12.78
N TRP A 101 6.89 -16.91 13.42
CA TRP A 101 6.02 -15.77 13.16
C TRP A 101 6.12 -15.39 11.69
N LYS A 102 7.27 -15.30 11.04
CA LYS A 102 7.37 -14.96 9.61
C LYS A 102 6.65 -15.98 8.72
N ILE A 103 6.79 -17.27 9.00
CA ILE A 103 6.16 -18.37 8.26
C ILE A 103 4.64 -18.43 8.50
N THR A 104 4.21 -18.22 9.74
CA THR A 104 2.80 -18.25 10.15
C THR A 104 2.12 -16.89 10.03
N SER A 105 2.91 -15.83 9.86
CA SER A 105 2.43 -14.50 9.61
C SER A 105 1.73 -14.59 8.28
N SER A 106 0.56 -14.02 8.29
CA SER A 106 -0.28 -13.82 7.14
C SER A 106 0.39 -12.94 6.08
N VAL A 107 1.63 -12.47 6.28
CA VAL A 107 2.28 -11.41 5.53
C VAL A 107 3.29 -12.01 4.56
N ARG A 108 2.96 -11.99 3.26
CA ARG A 108 3.88 -12.38 2.18
C ARG A 108 4.39 -11.13 1.48
N SER A 109 5.70 -10.94 1.45
CA SER A 109 6.35 -9.81 0.79
C SER A 109 6.99 -10.25 -0.53
N PHE A 110 6.74 -9.48 -1.59
CA PHE A 110 7.25 -9.72 -2.93
C PHE A 110 8.00 -8.47 -3.40
N ASN A 111 9.28 -8.63 -3.73
CA ASN A 111 10.16 -7.56 -4.20
C ASN A 111 10.99 -7.95 -5.43
N ASP A 112 10.83 -9.18 -5.90
CA ASP A 112 11.63 -9.82 -6.94
C ASP A 112 10.79 -10.01 -8.21
N PHE A 113 10.39 -8.89 -8.81
CA PHE A 113 9.64 -8.85 -10.06
C PHE A 113 10.57 -8.75 -11.28
N SER A 114 10.09 -9.18 -12.45
CA SER A 114 10.87 -9.09 -13.70
C SER A 114 11.20 -7.66 -14.12
N ARG A 115 10.41 -6.69 -13.65
CA ARG A 115 10.57 -5.25 -13.85
C ARG A 115 10.31 -4.52 -12.54
N ALA A 116 10.94 -3.37 -12.36
CA ALA A 116 10.76 -2.57 -11.16
C ALA A 116 9.30 -2.09 -11.01
N ILE A 117 8.84 -2.08 -9.77
CA ILE A 117 7.68 -1.32 -9.34
C ILE A 117 8.13 0.15 -9.21
N ASP A 118 7.42 1.05 -9.88
CA ASP A 118 7.80 2.47 -9.99
C ASP A 118 7.54 3.23 -8.68
N PHE A 119 6.61 2.73 -7.87
CA PHE A 119 6.22 3.38 -6.62
C PHE A 119 5.73 2.37 -5.58
N GLY A 120 6.12 2.59 -4.33
CA GLY A 120 5.63 1.82 -3.18
C GLY A 120 6.40 0.54 -2.84
N GLY A 121 7.48 0.23 -3.57
CA GLY A 121 8.42 -0.83 -3.23
C GLY A 121 7.79 -2.22 -3.27
N SER A 122 7.94 -2.99 -2.19
CA SER A 122 7.47 -4.36 -2.11
C SER A 122 5.94 -4.47 -2.06
N ILE A 123 5.40 -5.45 -2.78
CA ILE A 123 4.00 -5.85 -2.63
C ILE A 123 3.87 -6.73 -1.40
N ILE A 124 2.94 -6.36 -0.53
CA ILE A 124 2.69 -7.07 0.72
C ILE A 124 1.28 -7.59 0.67
N ILE A 125 1.12 -8.90 0.84
CA ILE A 125 -0.17 -9.56 0.94
C ILE A 125 -0.36 -9.99 2.38
N ARG A 126 -1.46 -9.56 2.99
CA ARG A 126 -1.87 -9.98 4.33
C ARG A 126 -2.99 -11.00 4.20
N ALA A 127 -2.87 -12.15 4.84
CA ALA A 127 -3.93 -13.15 4.88
C ALA A 127 -5.22 -12.57 5.45
N ASN A 128 -6.34 -13.07 4.92
CA ASN A 128 -7.68 -12.57 5.17
C ASN A 128 -7.92 -11.13 4.69
N LYS A 129 -7.01 -10.54 3.91
CA LYS A 129 -7.23 -9.30 3.17
C LYS A 129 -6.96 -9.52 1.68
N LYS A 130 -7.86 -9.02 0.84
CA LYS A 130 -7.58 -8.91 -0.58
C LYS A 130 -6.52 -7.83 -0.82
N LEU A 131 -5.62 -8.08 -1.76
CA LEU A 131 -4.72 -7.08 -2.32
C LEU A 131 -5.40 -6.44 -3.53
N ASN A 132 -5.77 -5.17 -3.40
CA ASN A 132 -6.34 -4.38 -4.50
C ASN A 132 -5.21 -3.57 -5.16
N ILE A 133 -4.84 -3.89 -6.41
CA ILE A 133 -3.73 -3.23 -7.12
C ILE A 133 -4.27 -2.21 -8.12
N LEU A 134 -3.88 -0.95 -7.94
CA LEU A 134 -4.17 0.16 -8.83
C LEU A 134 -2.88 0.68 -9.46
N GLY A 135 -2.96 1.12 -10.72
CA GLY A 135 -1.78 1.56 -11.46
C GLY A 135 -2.00 1.55 -12.97
N ARG A 136 -0.91 1.70 -13.70
CA ARG A 136 -0.89 1.71 -15.15
C ARG A 136 -0.87 0.28 -15.69
N VAL A 137 -1.76 -0.03 -16.63
CA VAL A 137 -1.75 -1.31 -17.35
C VAL A 137 -0.50 -1.44 -18.24
N GLY A 138 -0.15 -0.37 -18.95
CA GLY A 138 1.04 -0.28 -19.81
C GLY A 138 1.84 0.99 -19.51
N PRO A 139 2.73 0.97 -18.51
CA PRO A 139 3.55 2.13 -18.18
C PRO A 139 4.63 2.38 -19.25
N ARG A 140 5.01 3.64 -19.44
CA ARG A 140 5.96 4.07 -20.49
C ARG A 140 7.42 3.77 -20.17
N ASN A 141 7.77 3.63 -18.88
CA ASN A 141 9.16 3.65 -18.40
C ASN A 141 9.77 2.25 -18.21
N GLY A 142 9.24 1.22 -18.86
CA GLY A 142 9.74 -0.16 -18.69
C GLY A 142 9.48 -0.75 -17.29
N THR A 143 8.74 -0.06 -16.44
CA THR A 143 8.27 -0.54 -15.13
C THR A 143 7.19 -1.60 -15.29
N ILE A 144 6.90 -2.35 -14.24
CA ILE A 144 5.84 -3.37 -14.28
C ILE A 144 4.44 -2.73 -14.35
N GLY A 145 3.56 -3.28 -15.18
CA GLY A 145 2.14 -2.91 -15.24
C GLY A 145 1.27 -3.76 -14.33
N THR A 146 0.03 -3.32 -14.07
CA THR A 146 -0.93 -4.02 -13.19
C THR A 146 -1.28 -5.45 -13.66
N MET A 147 -1.29 -5.70 -14.97
CA MET A 147 -1.49 -7.04 -15.51
C MET A 147 -0.29 -7.97 -15.25
N GLN A 148 0.92 -7.45 -15.48
CA GLN A 148 2.16 -8.22 -15.34
C GLN A 148 2.40 -8.58 -13.88
N ILE A 149 2.18 -7.63 -12.96
CA ILE A 149 2.34 -7.89 -11.53
C ILE A 149 1.36 -8.96 -11.02
N ARG A 150 0.11 -8.97 -11.50
CA ARG A 150 -0.87 -10.02 -11.20
C ARG A 150 -0.33 -11.39 -11.62
N THR A 151 0.11 -11.51 -12.88
CA THR A 151 0.66 -12.76 -13.42
C THR A 151 1.87 -13.25 -12.61
N GLU A 152 2.77 -12.35 -12.23
CA GLU A 152 3.94 -12.72 -11.45
C GLU A 152 3.60 -13.14 -10.02
N LEU A 153 2.66 -12.47 -9.35
CA LEU A 153 2.18 -12.86 -8.02
C LEU A 153 1.53 -14.25 -8.05
N ILE A 154 0.69 -14.54 -9.04
CA ILE A 154 0.08 -15.87 -9.22
C ILE A 154 1.15 -16.94 -9.44
N ARG A 155 2.15 -16.67 -10.29
CA ARG A 155 3.28 -17.58 -10.51
C ARG A 155 4.09 -17.83 -9.24
N LYS A 156 4.08 -16.88 -8.30
CA LYS A 156 4.72 -16.98 -6.98
C LYS A 156 3.80 -17.60 -5.90
N GLY A 157 2.65 -18.16 -6.29
CA GLY A 157 1.77 -18.91 -5.39
C GLY A 157 0.71 -18.07 -4.66
N VAL A 158 0.42 -16.85 -5.13
CA VAL A 158 -0.72 -16.07 -4.64
C VAL A 158 -1.99 -16.55 -5.33
N SER A 159 -3.06 -16.82 -4.57
CA SER A 159 -4.34 -17.21 -5.17
C SER A 159 -4.95 -16.03 -5.93
N GLU A 160 -5.64 -16.32 -7.04
CA GLU A 160 -6.34 -15.28 -7.80
C GLU A 160 -7.39 -14.56 -6.94
N ASP A 161 -8.03 -15.28 -6.00
CA ASP A 161 -9.05 -14.74 -5.11
C ASP A 161 -8.51 -13.72 -4.09
N GLU A 162 -7.19 -13.73 -3.87
CA GLU A 162 -6.50 -12.78 -2.99
C GLU A 162 -6.13 -11.48 -3.71
N ILE A 163 -6.26 -11.39 -5.03
CA ILE A 163 -5.88 -10.22 -5.82
C ILE A 163 -7.10 -9.62 -6.52
N THR A 164 -7.25 -8.31 -6.46
CA THR A 164 -8.30 -7.58 -7.16
C THR A 164 -7.67 -6.43 -7.96
N LEU A 165 -8.09 -6.30 -9.22
CA LEU A 165 -7.65 -5.25 -10.13
C LEU A 165 -8.70 -5.05 -11.23
N LEU A 166 -8.71 -3.87 -11.84
CA LEU A 166 -9.58 -3.60 -12.98
C LEU A 166 -9.01 -4.26 -14.24
N LEU A 167 -9.68 -5.31 -14.72
CA LEU A 167 -9.34 -6.02 -15.96
C LEU A 167 -10.19 -5.60 -17.15
N GLN A 168 -11.30 -4.93 -16.90
CA GLN A 168 -12.23 -4.54 -17.93
C GLN A 168 -11.61 -3.42 -18.76
N GLY A 169 -11.71 -3.51 -20.08
CA GLY A 169 -11.35 -2.43 -20.99
C GLY A 169 -12.59 -1.65 -21.41
N ILE A 170 -12.39 -0.51 -22.08
CA ILE A 170 -13.50 0.21 -22.72
C ILE A 170 -14.19 -0.75 -23.72
N PRO A 171 -15.53 -0.94 -23.64
CA PRO A 171 -16.26 -1.77 -24.58
C PRO A 171 -16.06 -1.33 -26.03
N ARG A 172 -16.06 -2.28 -26.96
CA ARG A 172 -15.82 -2.04 -28.40
C ARG A 172 -17.10 -2.00 -29.25
N SER A 173 -18.28 -1.91 -28.63
CA SER A 173 -19.54 -1.78 -29.37
C SER A 173 -19.68 -0.39 -30.00
N ASN A 174 -20.50 -0.30 -31.05
CA ASN A 174 -20.64 0.92 -31.86
C ASN A 174 -21.08 2.15 -31.02
N ASP A 175 -21.90 1.94 -30.00
CA ASP A 175 -22.38 3.00 -29.11
C ASP A 175 -21.26 3.64 -28.26
N TRP A 176 -20.12 2.96 -28.06
CA TRP A 176 -18.94 3.53 -27.39
C TRP A 176 -17.99 4.21 -28.36
N THR A 177 -17.80 3.64 -29.55
CA THR A 177 -16.86 4.18 -30.54
C THR A 177 -17.35 5.47 -31.18
N GLU A 178 -18.66 5.71 -31.19
CA GLU A 178 -19.30 6.94 -31.66
C GLU A 178 -19.17 8.11 -30.68
N LEU A 179 -19.00 7.86 -29.38
CA LEU A 179 -18.86 8.92 -28.36
C LEU A 179 -17.61 9.78 -28.59
N SER A 180 -17.67 11.07 -28.24
CA SER A 180 -16.45 11.86 -28.12
C SER A 180 -15.49 11.23 -27.12
N VAL A 181 -14.19 11.46 -27.25
CA VAL A 181 -13.18 10.90 -26.33
C VAL A 181 -13.49 11.31 -24.88
N SER A 182 -13.96 12.54 -24.67
CA SER A 182 -14.35 13.02 -23.34
C SER A 182 -15.60 12.31 -22.81
N ALA A 183 -16.61 12.07 -23.65
CA ALA A 183 -17.82 11.34 -23.26
C ALA A 183 -17.51 9.86 -22.98
N MET A 184 -16.67 9.23 -23.80
CA MET A 184 -16.22 7.86 -23.60
C MET A 184 -15.45 7.70 -22.28
N ASN A 185 -14.54 8.62 -21.98
CA ASN A 185 -13.76 8.60 -20.74
C ASN A 185 -14.65 8.78 -19.49
N ARG A 186 -15.63 9.69 -19.57
CA ARG A 186 -16.63 9.89 -18.50
C ARG A 186 -17.50 8.65 -18.32
N ARG A 187 -18.08 8.14 -19.41
CA ARG A 187 -18.95 6.96 -19.36
C ARG A 187 -18.23 5.75 -18.79
N TYR A 188 -16.98 5.51 -19.19
CA TYR A 188 -16.19 4.42 -18.63
C TYR A 188 -15.92 4.61 -17.12
N TRP A 189 -15.63 5.85 -16.70
CA TRP A 189 -15.49 6.14 -15.28
C TRP A 189 -16.77 5.82 -14.51
N ASP A 190 -17.91 6.34 -14.97
CA ASP A 190 -19.19 6.24 -14.27
C ASP A 190 -19.74 4.80 -14.24
N GLU A 191 -19.65 4.08 -15.36
CA GLU A 191 -20.29 2.77 -15.54
C GLU A 191 -19.39 1.58 -15.14
N ILE A 192 -18.06 1.74 -15.18
CA ILE A 192 -17.11 0.61 -15.03
C ILE A 192 -16.11 0.87 -13.89
N ASN A 193 -15.31 1.94 -13.99
CA ASN A 193 -14.19 2.11 -13.08
C ASN A 193 -14.65 2.50 -11.66
N GLN A 194 -15.52 3.50 -11.52
CA GLN A 194 -15.99 3.93 -10.21
C GLN A 194 -16.72 2.80 -9.45
N PRO A 195 -17.65 2.03 -10.06
CA PRO A 195 -18.25 0.86 -9.40
C PRO A 195 -17.21 -0.17 -8.95
N HIS A 196 -16.16 -0.41 -9.73
CA HIS A 196 -15.06 -1.29 -9.34
C HIS A 196 -14.27 -0.75 -8.13
N ILE A 197 -13.99 0.55 -8.09
CA ILE A 197 -13.32 1.16 -6.94
C ILE A 197 -14.23 1.12 -5.69
N ASP A 198 -15.55 1.27 -5.86
CA ASP A 198 -16.51 1.10 -4.78
C ASP A 198 -16.53 -0.35 -4.23
N GLU A 199 -16.39 -1.35 -5.10
CA GLU A 199 -16.20 -2.77 -4.69
C GLU A 199 -14.89 -2.98 -3.93
N ILE A 200 -13.79 -2.39 -4.40
CA ILE A 200 -12.49 -2.40 -3.72
C ILE A 200 -12.60 -1.81 -2.31
N ILE A 201 -13.34 -0.71 -2.15
CA ILE A 201 -13.59 -0.10 -0.84
C ILE A 201 -14.43 -1.03 0.03
N ALA A 202 -15.50 -1.61 -0.52
CA ALA A 202 -16.42 -2.47 0.19
C ALA A 202 -15.76 -3.78 0.68
N ASN A 203 -14.80 -4.32 -0.08
CA ASN A 203 -14.11 -5.56 0.27
C ASN A 203 -13.08 -5.41 1.41
N GLY A 204 -12.75 -4.17 1.81
CA GLY A 204 -11.88 -3.89 2.96
C GLY A 204 -10.42 -4.34 2.80
N GLY A 205 -10.02 -4.71 1.58
CA GLY A 205 -8.67 -5.13 1.26
C GLY A 205 -7.66 -3.98 1.24
N ASP A 206 -6.38 -4.33 1.21
CA ASP A 206 -5.31 -3.33 1.12
C ASP A 206 -5.24 -2.76 -0.30
N ILE A 207 -5.33 -1.44 -0.43
CA ILE A 207 -5.29 -0.74 -1.72
C ILE A 207 -3.87 -0.24 -1.99
N ARG A 208 -3.25 -0.74 -3.06
CA ARG A 208 -1.86 -0.43 -3.43
C ARG A 208 -1.77 0.25 -4.79
N PHE A 209 -1.17 1.42 -4.82
CA PHE A 209 -0.66 2.03 -6.04
C PHE A 209 0.76 1.54 -6.32
N ILE A 210 0.99 1.06 -7.54
CA ILE A 210 2.33 0.62 -8.01
C ILE A 210 3.04 1.63 -8.93
N HIS A 211 2.34 2.73 -9.22
CA HIS A 211 2.82 3.92 -9.92
C HIS A 211 2.34 5.14 -9.13
N ASP A 212 3.18 6.15 -8.93
CA ASP A 212 2.78 7.32 -8.14
C ASP A 212 1.74 8.16 -8.90
N PRO A 213 0.45 8.17 -8.47
CA PRO A 213 -0.60 8.89 -9.18
C PRO A 213 -0.46 10.42 -9.12
N ARG A 214 0.49 10.93 -8.32
CA ARG A 214 0.80 12.36 -8.15
C ARG A 214 1.79 12.86 -9.21
N LEU A 215 2.46 11.99 -9.94
CA LEU A 215 3.38 12.37 -11.02
C LEU A 215 2.65 12.60 -12.34
N ASP A 216 3.04 13.62 -13.10
CA ASP A 216 2.34 14.02 -14.32
C ASP A 216 2.28 12.93 -15.39
N ILE A 217 3.32 12.10 -15.48
CA ILE A 217 3.39 10.91 -16.35
C ILE A 217 2.28 9.88 -16.07
N HIS A 218 1.77 9.89 -14.84
CA HIS A 218 0.70 9.02 -14.36
C HIS A 218 -0.63 9.76 -14.25
N LYS A 219 -0.66 11.10 -14.43
CA LYS A 219 -1.89 11.91 -14.50
C LYS A 219 -2.48 12.01 -15.89
N TYR A 220 -1.64 12.05 -16.92
CA TYR A 220 -2.10 12.26 -18.28
C TYR A 220 -1.45 11.29 -19.28
N ASN A 221 -2.27 10.79 -20.22
CA ASN A 221 -1.79 10.28 -21.48
C ASN A 221 -1.67 11.45 -22.46
N LEU A 222 -0.45 11.75 -22.90
CA LEU A 222 -0.23 12.74 -23.96
C LEU A 222 -0.54 12.10 -25.31
N VAL A 223 -1.35 12.78 -26.13
CA VAL A 223 -1.79 12.29 -27.45
C VAL A 223 -0.63 12.23 -28.44
N ALA A 224 0.31 13.18 -28.34
CA ALA A 224 1.52 13.20 -29.16
C ALA A 224 2.33 11.90 -29.07
N ASP A 225 2.37 11.31 -27.88
CA ASP A 225 3.17 10.11 -27.58
C ASP A 225 2.39 8.80 -27.80
N MET A 226 1.13 8.87 -28.26
CA MET A 226 0.37 7.67 -28.58
C MET A 226 0.86 7.06 -29.89
N PRO A 227 0.81 5.72 -30.04
CA PRO A 227 1.04 5.09 -31.33
C PRO A 227 -0.02 5.56 -32.34
N ASP A 228 0.40 5.65 -33.60
CA ASP A 228 -0.52 6.01 -34.68
C ASP A 228 -1.63 4.97 -34.79
N SER A 229 -2.85 5.43 -34.51
CA SER A 229 -4.03 4.59 -34.33
C SER A 229 -5.29 5.39 -34.61
N PRO A 230 -6.43 4.73 -34.93
CA PRO A 230 -7.72 5.42 -35.08
C PRO A 230 -8.09 6.25 -33.86
N PHE A 231 -7.74 5.79 -32.66
CA PHE A 231 -7.98 6.53 -31.41
C PHE A 231 -7.16 7.82 -31.33
N LYS A 232 -5.86 7.78 -31.70
CA LYS A 232 -5.01 8.98 -31.75
C LYS A 232 -5.57 10.00 -32.76
N GLN A 233 -5.97 9.54 -33.94
CA GLN A 233 -6.57 10.41 -34.97
C GLN A 233 -7.87 11.06 -34.49
N LYS A 234 -8.72 10.30 -33.79
CA LYS A 234 -9.93 10.83 -33.16
C LYS A 234 -9.63 11.92 -32.13
N CYS A 235 -8.62 11.71 -31.27
CA CYS A 235 -8.18 12.73 -30.32
C CYS A 235 -7.72 14.02 -31.01
N ILE A 236 -6.94 13.91 -32.09
CA ILE A 236 -6.47 15.05 -32.87
C ILE A 236 -7.65 15.80 -33.51
N ALA A 237 -8.59 15.07 -34.13
CA ALA A 237 -9.78 15.64 -34.75
C ALA A 237 -10.68 16.38 -33.75
N GLU A 238 -10.73 15.91 -32.50
CA GLU A 238 -11.46 16.54 -31.40
C GLU A 238 -10.64 17.66 -30.69
N GLY A 239 -9.43 17.97 -31.15
CA GLY A 239 -8.57 19.01 -30.55
C GLY A 239 -7.97 18.65 -29.19
N ILE A 240 -7.86 17.36 -28.88
CA ILE A 240 -7.39 16.84 -27.58
C ILE A 240 -5.88 16.62 -27.63
N SER A 241 -5.14 17.27 -26.73
CA SER A 241 -3.68 17.12 -26.58
C SER A 241 -3.28 16.16 -25.45
N LYS A 242 -4.13 16.01 -24.43
CA LYS A 242 -3.91 15.11 -23.29
C LYS A 242 -5.22 14.57 -22.72
N ILE A 243 -5.19 13.34 -22.24
CA ILE A 243 -6.33 12.64 -21.63
C ILE A 243 -5.97 12.27 -20.20
N ARG A 244 -6.84 12.54 -19.22
CA ARG A 244 -6.62 12.06 -17.85
C ARG A 244 -6.54 10.54 -17.82
N THR A 245 -5.67 10.02 -16.97
CA THR A 245 -5.52 8.59 -16.75
C THR A 245 -6.53 8.12 -15.71
N PHE A 246 -6.93 6.86 -15.82
CA PHE A 246 -7.74 6.24 -14.77
C PHE A 246 -6.99 6.14 -13.44
N THR A 247 -5.69 5.86 -13.46
CA THR A 247 -4.84 5.86 -12.25
C THR A 247 -4.95 7.16 -11.44
N ASN A 248 -4.98 8.32 -12.10
CA ASN A 248 -5.17 9.59 -11.39
C ASN A 248 -6.61 9.80 -10.94
N MET A 249 -7.59 9.41 -11.75
CA MET A 249 -9.01 9.52 -11.37
C MET A 249 -9.33 8.64 -10.16
N GLU A 250 -8.85 7.39 -10.13
CA GLU A 250 -8.93 6.44 -9.01
C GLU A 250 -8.34 7.04 -7.73
N TYR A 251 -7.14 7.61 -7.83
CA TYR A 251 -6.49 8.29 -6.71
C TYR A 251 -7.32 9.47 -6.18
N GLN A 252 -7.78 10.37 -7.06
CA GLN A 252 -8.59 11.52 -6.64
C GLN A 252 -9.92 11.09 -6.01
N TYR A 253 -10.55 10.04 -6.53
CA TYR A 253 -11.78 9.50 -5.97
C TYR A 253 -11.56 8.94 -4.56
N LEU A 254 -10.52 8.14 -4.35
CA LEU A 254 -10.17 7.60 -3.03
C LEU A 254 -9.83 8.72 -2.03
N VAL A 255 -9.08 9.75 -2.45
CA VAL A 255 -8.82 10.94 -1.61
C VAL A 255 -10.13 11.62 -1.21
N GLY A 256 -11.06 11.79 -2.16
CA GLY A 256 -12.40 12.32 -1.88
C GLY A 256 -13.22 11.48 -0.89
N LYS A 257 -12.88 10.19 -0.71
CA LYS A 257 -13.48 9.28 0.27
C LYS A 257 -12.72 9.23 1.62
N GLY A 258 -11.72 10.09 1.80
CA GLY A 258 -10.94 10.21 3.04
C GLY A 258 -9.70 9.30 3.11
N TYR A 259 -9.27 8.72 1.99
CA TYR A 259 -8.03 7.95 1.95
C TYR A 259 -6.81 8.86 1.77
N THR A 260 -5.68 8.44 2.33
CA THR A 260 -4.38 9.09 2.23
C THR A 260 -3.36 8.12 1.67
N LEU A 261 -2.63 8.55 0.64
CA LEU A 261 -1.54 7.79 0.03
C LEU A 261 -0.28 7.88 0.89
N GLN A 262 0.26 6.72 1.27
CA GLN A 262 1.55 6.59 1.92
C GLN A 262 2.67 6.47 0.88
N GLU A 263 3.90 6.81 1.25
CA GLU A 263 5.06 6.71 0.34
C GLU A 263 5.42 5.25 -0.05
N ASN A 264 4.93 4.27 0.70
CA ASN A 264 5.01 2.85 0.33
C ASN A 264 3.88 2.41 -0.62
N GLY A 265 3.13 3.36 -1.21
CA GLY A 265 2.06 3.08 -2.16
C GLY A 265 0.76 2.57 -1.55
N LEU A 266 0.69 2.40 -0.23
CA LEU A 266 -0.54 2.00 0.46
C LEU A 266 -1.50 3.18 0.60
N MET A 267 -2.77 2.97 0.24
CA MET A 267 -3.86 3.90 0.55
C MET A 267 -4.53 3.47 1.85
N ILE A 268 -4.50 4.35 2.85
CA ILE A 268 -5.13 4.12 4.15
C ILE A 268 -6.25 5.14 4.39
N LYS A 269 -7.33 4.72 5.05
CA LYS A 269 -8.35 5.64 5.53
C LYS A 269 -7.99 6.06 6.96
N LEU A 270 -7.87 7.36 7.21
CA LEU A 270 -7.58 7.92 8.53
C LEU A 270 -8.85 8.01 9.39
#